data_AF-A0A9N9TG19-F1
#
_entry.id   AF-A0A9N9TG19-F1
#
_cell.length_a   1.000
_cell.length_b   1.000
_cell.length_c   1.000
_cell.angle_alpha   90.00
_cell.angle_beta   90.00
_cell.angle_gamma   90.00
#
_symmetry.space_group_name_H-M   'P 1'
#
loop_
_entity.id
_entity.type
_entity.pdbx_description
1 polymer ?
#
loop_
_entity_poly.entity_id
_entity_poly.type
_entity_poly.pdbx_seq_one_letter_code
_entity_poly.pdbx_strand_id
1 'polypeptide(L)'
;MEFKKFVKMLCPGYTLPSRKTLSNSLIPQTFTKIRESVKQEMNKAYALCITTDSWTSINIENFTAITAHWLDDSHEHGALTLCSNLLNCIAFNDRHTAIDLCSLLQDKFEEWEIQDKILVIISDNAHNIIAAIKKGNWHWEIANQAIEILQVFSDVTVKISAEENVSISKIPLFVTAMDTQFTNATLNSNIHKMVDVFLKEIQERFRNIESNDLVAQTVILNPRFKKYGFKDQLKANQSIQMIKQKLLATSKPNLLLSVPHERVENIPFEQGNRLWIAFDEKVREPHNPTAAVTLEVDKYISEPLIGREEDPLLWWFQRKNVYPKLYELVKKRSCIVVYVL
;
A
#
# COMPACT_ATOMS: atom_id res chain seq x y z
N MET A 1 -39.68 -41.26 22.58
CA MET A 1 -41.07 -41.75 22.70
C MET A 1 -42.10 -40.63 22.67
N GLU A 2 -41.75 -39.43 23.13
CA GLU A 2 -42.68 -38.30 23.26
C GLU A 2 -43.19 -37.74 21.93
N PHE A 3 -42.32 -37.63 20.91
CA PHE A 3 -42.74 -37.16 19.58
C PHE A 3 -43.85 -38.03 18.96
N LYS A 4 -43.79 -39.36 19.12
CA LYS A 4 -44.84 -40.26 18.61
C LYS A 4 -46.17 -40.07 19.34
N LYS A 5 -46.14 -39.84 20.66
CA LYS A 5 -47.34 -39.54 21.46
C LYS A 5 -47.94 -38.20 21.03
N PHE A 6 -47.10 -37.18 20.87
CA PHE A 6 -47.49 -35.85 20.40
C PHE A 6 -48.19 -35.90 19.04
N VAL A 7 -47.60 -36.57 18.03
CA VAL A 7 -48.22 -36.70 16.71
C VAL A 7 -49.56 -37.44 16.78
N LYS A 8 -49.67 -38.48 17.61
CA LYS A 8 -50.93 -39.21 17.81
C LYS A 8 -52.00 -38.37 18.50
N MET A 9 -51.62 -37.42 19.36
CA MET A 9 -52.56 -36.46 19.96
C MET A 9 -53.08 -35.45 18.92
N LEU A 10 -52.20 -34.97 18.03
CA LEU A 10 -52.58 -34.02 16.98
C LEU A 10 -53.45 -34.65 15.89
N CYS A 11 -53.08 -35.85 15.43
CA CYS A 11 -53.81 -36.57 14.39
C CYS A 11 -53.83 -38.08 14.69
N PRO A 12 -54.83 -38.59 15.44
CA PRO A 12 -54.87 -39.98 15.87
C PRO A 12 -54.88 -41.02 14.73
N GLY A 13 -55.38 -40.64 13.54
CA GLY A 13 -55.44 -41.50 12.36
C GLY A 13 -54.15 -41.53 11.53
N TYR A 14 -53.18 -40.67 11.81
CA TYR A 14 -51.92 -40.63 11.07
C TYR A 14 -50.92 -41.63 11.64
N THR A 15 -50.46 -42.56 10.80
CA THR A 15 -49.42 -43.54 11.17
C THR A 15 -48.06 -43.01 10.74
N LEU A 16 -47.19 -42.73 11.72
CA LEU A 16 -45.83 -42.27 11.46
C LEU A 16 -45.04 -43.31 10.64
N PRO A 17 -44.29 -42.89 9.60
CA PRO A 17 -43.42 -43.78 8.85
C PRO A 17 -42.33 -44.36 9.76
N SER A 18 -41.89 -45.57 9.43
CA SER A 18 -40.77 -46.20 10.13
C SER A 18 -39.46 -45.44 9.85
N ARG A 19 -38.45 -45.61 10.72
CA ARG A 19 -37.10 -45.08 10.46
C ARG A 19 -36.58 -45.54 9.08
N LYS A 20 -36.77 -46.81 8.72
CA LYS A 20 -36.37 -47.35 7.42
C LYS A 20 -37.10 -46.66 6.26
N THR A 21 -38.40 -46.43 6.41
CA THR A 21 -39.21 -45.71 5.42
C THR A 21 -38.74 -44.27 5.24
N LEU A 22 -38.44 -43.58 6.34
CA LEU A 22 -37.89 -42.22 6.31
C LEU A 22 -36.52 -42.18 5.62
N SER A 23 -35.56 -42.97 6.10
CA SER A 23 -34.17 -42.93 5.63
C SER A 23 -33.99 -43.47 4.21
N ASN A 24 -34.73 -44.51 3.82
CA ASN A 24 -34.48 -45.20 2.55
C ASN A 24 -35.44 -44.81 1.43
N SER A 25 -36.51 -44.06 1.73
CA SER A 25 -37.51 -43.69 0.72
C SER A 25 -37.88 -42.21 0.79
N LEU A 26 -38.47 -41.74 1.90
CA LEU A 26 -39.03 -40.38 1.94
C LEU A 26 -37.93 -39.30 1.83
N ILE A 27 -36.86 -39.40 2.63
CA ILE A 27 -35.76 -38.42 2.59
C ILE A 27 -35.06 -38.41 1.22
N PRO A 28 -34.62 -39.54 0.65
CA PRO A 28 -34.02 -39.55 -0.69
C PRO A 28 -34.94 -38.97 -1.76
N GLN A 29 -36.23 -39.33 -1.78
CA GLN A 29 -37.18 -38.81 -2.78
C GLN A 29 -37.40 -37.30 -2.63
N THR A 30 -37.58 -36.81 -1.41
CA THR A 30 -37.70 -35.37 -1.15
C THR A 30 -36.42 -34.63 -1.52
N PHE A 31 -35.25 -35.18 -1.18
CA PHE A 31 -33.95 -34.61 -1.55
C PHE A 31 -33.80 -34.51 -3.06
N THR A 32 -34.01 -35.60 -3.81
CA THR A 32 -33.93 -35.60 -5.28
C THR A 32 -34.87 -34.57 -5.89
N LYS A 33 -36.13 -34.53 -5.42
CA LYS A 33 -37.11 -33.55 -5.91
C LYS A 33 -36.69 -32.10 -5.67
N ILE A 34 -36.22 -31.77 -4.46
CA ILE A 34 -35.77 -30.41 -4.12
C ILE A 34 -34.51 -30.08 -4.92
N ARG A 35 -33.56 -31.00 -5.00
CA ARG A 35 -32.31 -30.85 -5.75
C ARG A 35 -32.58 -30.52 -7.22
N GLU A 36 -33.51 -31.24 -7.86
CA GLU A 36 -33.91 -30.98 -9.25
C GLU A 36 -34.56 -29.60 -9.40
N SER A 37 -35.43 -29.18 -8.47
CA SER A 37 -36.03 -27.83 -8.47
C SER A 37 -34.97 -26.74 -8.39
N VAL A 38 -34.06 -26.84 -7.41
CA VAL A 38 -32.97 -25.86 -7.20
C VAL A 38 -32.05 -25.80 -8.42
N LYS A 39 -31.74 -26.96 -9.03
CA LYS A 39 -30.94 -27.01 -10.26
C LYS A 39 -31.65 -26.30 -11.43
N GLN A 40 -32.97 -26.48 -11.57
CA GLN A 40 -33.75 -25.76 -12.59
C GLN A 40 -33.80 -24.25 -12.36
N GLU A 41 -33.91 -23.82 -11.11
CA GLU A 41 -33.90 -22.40 -10.73
C GLU A 41 -32.53 -21.76 -11.02
N MET A 42 -31.42 -22.38 -10.59
CA MET A 42 -30.07 -21.90 -10.91
C MET A 42 -29.76 -21.94 -12.41
N ASN A 43 -30.35 -22.87 -13.16
CA ASN A 43 -30.23 -22.90 -14.62
C ASN A 43 -30.90 -21.72 -15.31
N LYS A 44 -31.84 -21.03 -14.67
CA LYS A 44 -32.42 -19.76 -15.17
C LYS A 44 -31.59 -18.54 -14.76
N ALA A 45 -30.77 -18.65 -13.70
CA ALA A 45 -29.95 -17.55 -13.23
C ALA A 45 -28.95 -17.08 -14.30
N TYR A 46 -28.75 -15.76 -14.37
CA TYR A 46 -27.78 -15.15 -15.27
C TYR A 46 -26.33 -15.40 -14.81
N ALA A 47 -26.08 -15.28 -13.51
CA ALA A 47 -24.79 -15.50 -12.88
C ALA A 47 -24.98 -15.98 -11.44
N LEU A 48 -23.95 -16.63 -10.89
CA LEU A 48 -23.94 -17.16 -9.54
C LEU A 48 -22.75 -16.59 -8.75
N CYS A 49 -23.02 -16.19 -7.51
CA CYS A 49 -21.99 -15.99 -6.48
C CYS A 49 -22.00 -17.21 -5.57
N ILE A 50 -20.83 -17.76 -5.28
CA ILE A 50 -20.69 -18.90 -4.37
C ILE A 50 -20.08 -18.40 -3.07
N THR A 51 -20.61 -18.84 -1.94
CA THR A 51 -19.92 -18.74 -0.65
C THR A 51 -19.48 -20.12 -0.21
N THR A 52 -18.23 -20.25 0.22
CA THR A 52 -17.70 -21.49 0.79
C THR A 52 -17.18 -21.24 2.20
N ASP A 53 -17.55 -22.12 3.12
CA ASP A 53 -17.08 -22.09 4.51
C ASP A 53 -16.57 -23.48 4.89
N SER A 54 -15.48 -23.53 5.65
CA SER A 54 -14.91 -24.79 6.12
C SER A 54 -14.61 -24.73 7.61
N TRP A 55 -15.05 -25.74 8.35
CA TRP A 55 -14.86 -25.80 9.79
C TRP A 55 -14.50 -27.22 10.23
N THR A 56 -13.79 -27.30 11.35
CA THR A 56 -13.53 -28.56 12.04
C THR A 56 -14.61 -28.76 13.10
N SER A 57 -15.31 -29.88 13.04
CA SER A 57 -16.31 -30.26 14.04
C SER A 57 -15.66 -30.63 15.37
N ILE A 58 -16.47 -30.74 16.42
CA ILE A 58 -16.05 -31.24 17.73
C ILE A 58 -15.49 -32.67 17.69
N ASN A 59 -15.81 -33.43 16.65
CA ASN A 59 -15.32 -34.79 16.43
C ASN A 59 -14.03 -34.81 15.58
N ILE A 60 -13.43 -33.64 15.33
CA ILE A 60 -12.21 -33.48 14.52
C ILE A 60 -12.42 -33.89 13.05
N GLU A 61 -13.67 -33.93 12.60
CA GLU A 61 -14.01 -34.08 11.18
C GLU A 61 -14.13 -32.69 10.55
N ASN A 62 -13.49 -32.49 9.39
CA ASN A 62 -13.59 -31.24 8.66
C ASN A 62 -14.78 -31.27 7.72
N PHE A 63 -15.52 -30.17 7.69
CA PHE A 63 -16.65 -29.99 6.79
C PHE A 63 -16.40 -28.79 5.89
N THR A 64 -16.91 -28.87 4.67
CA THR A 64 -16.97 -27.76 3.73
C THR A 64 -18.41 -27.59 3.26
N ALA A 65 -18.95 -26.38 3.44
CA ALA A 65 -20.24 -25.98 2.90
C ALA A 65 -20.04 -25.13 1.65
N ILE A 66 -20.85 -25.39 0.62
CA ILE A 66 -20.91 -24.63 -0.62
C ILE A 66 -22.34 -24.13 -0.78
N THR A 67 -22.53 -22.82 -0.82
CA THR A 67 -23.84 -22.17 -0.98
C THR A 67 -23.80 -21.29 -2.22
N ALA A 68 -24.80 -21.42 -3.09
CA ALA A 68 -24.97 -20.56 -4.25
C ALA A 68 -25.96 -19.44 -3.94
N HIS A 69 -25.69 -18.27 -4.51
CA HIS A 69 -26.51 -17.06 -4.42
C HIS A 69 -26.75 -16.50 -5.81
N TRP A 70 -28.00 -16.15 -6.12
CA TRP A 70 -28.37 -15.60 -7.42
C TRP A 70 -29.57 -14.67 -7.31
N LEU A 71 -29.78 -13.89 -8.36
CA LEU A 71 -30.97 -13.06 -8.50
C LEU A 71 -31.98 -13.81 -9.37
N ASP A 72 -33.16 -14.03 -8.82
CA ASP A 72 -34.31 -14.52 -9.58
C ASP A 72 -35.15 -13.33 -10.05
N ASP A 73 -35.29 -13.23 -11.38
CA ASP A 73 -36.14 -12.25 -12.07
C ASP A 73 -37.42 -12.91 -12.61
N SER A 74 -37.82 -14.04 -12.02
CA SER A 74 -39.10 -14.63 -12.35
C SER A 74 -40.23 -13.71 -11.89
N HIS A 75 -41.19 -13.46 -12.78
CA HIS A 75 -42.40 -12.70 -12.47
C HIS A 75 -43.26 -13.36 -11.36
N GLU A 76 -42.94 -14.59 -10.94
CA GLU A 76 -43.65 -15.31 -9.87
C GLU A 76 -43.58 -14.59 -8.52
N HIS A 77 -42.53 -13.79 -8.27
CA HIS A 77 -42.37 -13.04 -7.02
C HIS A 77 -42.69 -11.55 -7.16
N GLY A 78 -43.01 -11.08 -8.38
CA GLY A 78 -43.37 -9.67 -8.65
C GLY A 78 -42.22 -8.67 -8.50
N ALA A 79 -41.00 -9.13 -8.17
CA ALA A 79 -39.78 -8.32 -8.03
C ALA A 79 -38.53 -9.20 -8.12
N LEU A 80 -37.41 -8.58 -8.49
CA LEU A 80 -36.07 -9.19 -8.47
C LEU A 80 -35.72 -9.62 -7.03
N THR A 81 -35.51 -10.92 -6.82
CA THR A 81 -35.33 -11.52 -5.49
C THR A 81 -33.95 -12.17 -5.36
N LEU A 82 -33.26 -11.93 -4.24
CA LEU A 82 -32.03 -12.64 -3.91
C LEU A 82 -32.37 -14.04 -3.36
N CYS A 83 -31.96 -15.06 -4.08
CA CYS A 83 -32.10 -16.46 -3.73
C CYS A 83 -30.78 -17.02 -3.21
N SER A 84 -30.84 -17.97 -2.28
CA SER A 84 -29.66 -18.67 -1.79
C SER A 84 -29.98 -20.10 -1.39
N ASN A 85 -29.15 -21.05 -1.82
CA ASN A 85 -29.31 -22.46 -1.49
C ASN A 85 -27.97 -23.12 -1.16
N LEU A 86 -27.95 -23.87 -0.06
CA LEU A 86 -26.85 -24.76 0.29
C LEU A 86 -26.83 -25.93 -0.70
N LEU A 87 -25.77 -26.02 -1.50
CA LEU A 87 -25.60 -27.03 -2.52
C LEU A 87 -24.98 -28.30 -1.92
N ASN A 88 -23.93 -28.11 -1.13
CA ASN A 88 -23.20 -29.22 -0.53
C ASN A 88 -22.78 -28.86 0.89
N CYS A 89 -22.86 -29.84 1.78
CA CYS A 89 -22.17 -29.84 3.07
C CYS A 89 -21.52 -31.21 3.19
N ILE A 90 -20.20 -31.25 3.04
CA ILE A 90 -19.45 -32.48 2.84
C ILE A 90 -18.36 -32.60 3.88
N ALA A 91 -18.19 -33.82 4.42
CA ALA A 91 -17.00 -34.15 5.17
C ALA A 91 -15.82 -34.21 4.20
N PHE A 92 -14.83 -33.36 4.41
CA PHE A 92 -13.64 -33.26 3.57
C PHE A 92 -12.47 -33.90 4.33
N ASN A 93 -12.14 -35.13 3.94
CA ASN A 93 -11.12 -35.94 4.63
C ASN A 93 -9.73 -35.81 4.00
N ASP A 94 -9.59 -35.01 2.94
CA ASP A 94 -8.32 -34.80 2.24
C ASP A 94 -7.44 -33.76 2.92
N ARG A 95 -6.22 -33.58 2.41
CA ARG A 95 -5.17 -32.72 3.00
C ARG A 95 -5.48 -31.21 2.95
N HIS A 96 -6.67 -30.82 2.52
CA HIS A 96 -7.10 -29.43 2.29
C HIS A 96 -6.07 -28.61 1.52
N THR A 97 -5.35 -29.22 0.56
CA THR A 97 -4.43 -28.43 -0.26
C THR A 97 -5.23 -27.56 -1.22
N ALA A 98 -4.62 -26.48 -1.72
CA ALA A 98 -5.23 -25.61 -2.71
C ALA A 98 -5.66 -26.36 -3.99
N ILE A 99 -4.97 -27.45 -4.33
CA ILE A 99 -5.29 -28.28 -5.50
C ILE A 99 -6.54 -29.11 -5.22
N ASP A 100 -6.55 -29.81 -4.08
CA ASP A 100 -7.66 -30.69 -3.72
C ASP A 100 -8.97 -29.89 -3.54
N LEU A 101 -8.89 -28.70 -2.91
CA LEU A 101 -10.03 -27.80 -2.77
C LEU A 101 -10.51 -27.25 -4.12
N CYS A 102 -9.60 -26.93 -5.04
CA CYS A 102 -9.96 -26.46 -6.37
C CYS A 102 -10.69 -27.57 -7.15
N SER A 103 -10.12 -28.78 -7.18
CA SER A 103 -10.75 -29.94 -7.82
C SER A 103 -12.10 -30.28 -7.20
N LEU A 104 -12.21 -30.26 -5.86
CA LEU A 104 -13.49 -30.45 -5.16
C LEU A 104 -14.55 -29.45 -5.65
N LEU A 105 -14.21 -28.17 -5.71
CA LEU A 105 -15.15 -27.14 -6.17
C LEU A 105 -15.55 -27.37 -7.63
N GLN A 106 -14.59 -27.69 -8.51
CA GLN A 106 -14.87 -28.03 -9.92
C GLN A 106 -15.84 -29.20 -10.04
N ASP A 107 -15.57 -30.30 -9.34
CA ASP A 107 -16.43 -31.49 -9.34
C ASP A 107 -17.85 -31.15 -8.89
N LYS A 108 -18.01 -30.29 -7.87
CA LYS A 108 -19.32 -29.84 -7.41
C LYS A 108 -20.00 -28.92 -8.41
N PHE A 109 -19.28 -28.02 -9.05
CA PHE A 109 -19.89 -27.16 -10.06
C PHE A 109 -20.35 -27.95 -11.30
N GLU A 110 -19.60 -28.97 -11.71
CA GLU A 110 -20.00 -29.90 -12.78
C GLU A 110 -21.21 -30.74 -12.35
N GLU A 111 -21.23 -31.27 -11.13
CA GLU A 111 -22.37 -32.02 -10.57
C GLU A 111 -23.68 -31.21 -10.60
N TRP A 112 -23.58 -29.90 -10.38
CA TRP A 112 -24.70 -28.96 -10.43
C TRP A 112 -24.94 -28.34 -11.82
N GLU A 113 -24.06 -28.56 -12.80
CA GLU A 113 -24.07 -27.97 -14.15
C GLU A 113 -24.05 -26.43 -14.15
N ILE A 114 -23.23 -25.84 -13.26
CA ILE A 114 -23.17 -24.40 -13.03
C ILE A 114 -21.80 -23.77 -13.31
N GLN A 115 -20.83 -24.54 -13.80
CA GLN A 115 -19.44 -24.11 -13.98
C GLN A 115 -19.31 -22.81 -14.79
N ASP A 116 -20.14 -22.63 -15.83
CA ASP A 116 -20.08 -21.48 -16.74
C ASP A 116 -20.78 -20.23 -16.20
N LYS A 117 -21.41 -20.32 -15.03
CA LYS A 117 -22.17 -19.23 -14.40
C LYS A 117 -21.49 -18.67 -13.16
N ILE A 118 -20.42 -19.30 -12.68
CA ILE A 118 -19.71 -18.86 -11.48
C ILE A 118 -19.01 -17.54 -11.78
N LEU A 119 -19.53 -16.45 -11.20
CA LEU A 119 -18.94 -15.13 -11.32
C LEU A 119 -17.78 -14.94 -10.32
N VAL A 120 -18.02 -15.36 -9.07
CA VAL A 120 -17.07 -15.18 -7.97
C VAL A 120 -17.34 -16.20 -6.86
N ILE A 121 -16.28 -16.61 -6.17
CA ILE A 121 -16.35 -17.35 -4.92
C ILE A 121 -15.87 -16.45 -3.77
N ILE A 122 -16.68 -16.37 -2.72
CA ILE A 122 -16.37 -15.70 -1.46
C ILE A 122 -16.08 -16.77 -0.42
N SER A 123 -14.96 -16.62 0.28
CA SER A 123 -14.54 -17.52 1.35
C SER A 123 -14.07 -16.73 2.57
N ASP A 124 -13.69 -17.45 3.61
CA ASP A 124 -12.83 -16.89 4.65
C ASP A 124 -11.42 -16.57 4.12
N ASN A 125 -10.56 -16.09 5.02
CA ASN A 125 -9.18 -15.72 4.69
C ASN A 125 -8.18 -16.92 4.78
N ALA A 126 -8.65 -18.17 4.78
CA ALA A 126 -7.75 -19.31 4.91
C ALA A 126 -6.88 -19.47 3.65
N HIS A 127 -5.58 -19.70 3.85
CA HIS A 127 -4.58 -19.66 2.77
C HIS A 127 -4.90 -20.62 1.61
N ASN A 128 -5.30 -21.85 1.93
CA ASN A 128 -5.51 -22.89 0.92
C ASN A 128 -6.77 -22.64 0.06
N ILE A 129 -7.86 -22.14 0.64
CA ILE A 129 -9.08 -21.85 -0.14
C ILE A 129 -8.89 -20.62 -1.04
N ILE A 130 -8.19 -19.58 -0.57
CA ILE A 130 -7.82 -18.43 -1.42
C ILE A 130 -6.99 -18.90 -2.62
N ALA A 131 -5.99 -19.76 -2.38
CA ALA A 131 -5.16 -20.29 -3.44
C ALA A 131 -5.96 -21.17 -4.42
N ALA A 132 -6.93 -21.94 -3.93
CA ALA A 132 -7.84 -22.73 -4.76
C ALA A 132 -8.73 -21.85 -5.65
N ILE A 133 -9.33 -20.80 -5.08
CA ILE A 133 -10.18 -19.84 -5.81
C ILE A 133 -9.38 -19.12 -6.90
N LYS A 134 -8.15 -18.69 -6.59
CA LYS A 134 -7.24 -18.10 -7.58
C LYS A 134 -6.90 -19.08 -8.71
N LYS A 135 -6.59 -20.34 -8.36
CA LYS A 135 -6.28 -21.40 -9.34
C LYS A 135 -7.46 -21.70 -10.27
N GLY A 136 -8.67 -21.71 -9.75
CA GLY A 136 -9.91 -21.90 -10.52
C GLY A 136 -10.40 -20.66 -11.28
N ASN A 137 -9.67 -19.54 -11.19
CA ASN A 137 -10.04 -18.26 -11.79
C ASN A 137 -11.42 -17.72 -11.36
N TRP A 138 -11.87 -18.03 -10.14
CA TRP A 138 -13.14 -17.56 -9.59
C TRP A 138 -12.99 -16.41 -8.60
N HIS A 139 -11.87 -15.70 -8.67
CA HIS A 139 -11.61 -14.52 -7.85
C HIS A 139 -12.09 -13.27 -8.57
N TRP A 140 -12.46 -12.23 -7.81
CA TRP A 140 -12.83 -10.95 -8.40
C TRP A 140 -11.58 -10.20 -8.87
N GLU A 141 -11.12 -10.50 -10.09
CA GLU A 141 -9.89 -9.95 -10.69
C GLU A 141 -9.83 -8.42 -10.61
N ILE A 142 -10.95 -7.76 -10.96
CA ILE A 142 -11.08 -6.29 -10.91
C ILE A 142 -10.84 -5.78 -9.49
N ALA A 143 -11.49 -6.36 -8.46
CA ALA A 143 -11.28 -5.90 -7.09
C ALA A 143 -9.86 -6.17 -6.59
N ASN A 144 -9.26 -7.31 -6.93
CA ASN A 144 -7.89 -7.62 -6.54
C ASN A 144 -6.89 -6.61 -7.14
N GLN A 145 -6.99 -6.34 -8.43
CA GLN A 145 -6.14 -5.34 -9.09
C GLN A 145 -6.42 -3.92 -8.55
N ALA A 146 -7.68 -3.58 -8.25
CA ALA A 146 -8.00 -2.30 -7.62
C ALA A 146 -7.37 -2.18 -6.23
N ILE A 147 -7.42 -3.22 -5.40
CA ILE A 147 -6.79 -3.26 -4.08
C ILE A 147 -5.27 -3.08 -4.20
N GLU A 148 -4.62 -3.77 -5.15
CA GLU A 148 -3.17 -3.62 -5.38
C GLU A 148 -2.78 -2.18 -5.75
N ILE A 149 -3.57 -1.52 -6.60
CA ILE A 149 -3.35 -0.10 -6.95
C ILE A 149 -3.60 0.81 -5.73
N LEU A 150 -4.69 0.59 -5.01
CA LEU A 150 -5.05 1.40 -3.83
C LEU A 150 -4.07 1.22 -2.66
N GLN A 151 -3.46 0.04 -2.53
CA GLN A 151 -2.44 -0.23 -1.53
C GLN A 151 -1.23 0.71 -1.67
N VAL A 152 -0.85 1.08 -2.91
CA VAL A 152 0.24 2.05 -3.14
C VAL A 152 -0.07 3.39 -2.48
N PHE A 153 -1.31 3.88 -2.59
CA PHE A 153 -1.73 5.12 -1.93
C PHE A 153 -1.76 4.98 -0.41
N SER A 154 -2.18 3.82 0.10
CA SER A 154 -2.15 3.51 1.53
C SER A 154 -0.72 3.54 2.06
N ASP A 155 0.22 2.88 1.39
CA ASP A 155 1.63 2.81 1.78
C ASP A 155 2.29 4.20 1.77
N VAL A 156 2.03 5.00 0.73
CA VAL A 156 2.49 6.40 0.65
C VAL A 156 1.92 7.21 1.81
N THR A 157 0.62 7.08 2.09
CA THR A 157 -0.05 7.79 3.18
C THR A 157 0.57 7.43 4.54
N VAL A 158 0.74 6.14 4.82
CA VAL A 158 1.38 5.67 6.05
C VAL A 158 2.80 6.20 6.17
N LYS A 159 3.59 6.18 5.09
CA LYS A 159 4.99 6.64 5.11
C LYS A 159 5.13 8.16 5.25
N ILE A 160 4.15 8.94 4.80
CA ILE A 160 4.11 10.40 5.01
C ILE A 160 3.63 10.71 6.44
N SER A 161 2.59 10.03 6.91
CA SER A 161 1.97 10.28 8.22
C SER A 161 2.78 9.76 9.40
N ALA A 162 3.55 8.68 9.23
CA ALA A 162 4.39 8.12 10.29
C ALA A 162 5.70 8.90 10.49
N GLU A 163 6.04 9.84 9.60
CA GLU A 163 7.33 10.51 9.65
C GLU A 163 7.28 11.71 10.60
N GLU A 164 8.12 11.66 11.63
CA GLU A 164 8.23 12.73 12.62
C GLU A 164 8.89 14.00 12.04
N ASN A 165 9.65 13.89 10.92
CA ASN A 165 10.48 14.99 10.40
C ASN A 165 10.62 15.01 8.85
N VAL A 166 10.52 16.20 8.23
CA VAL A 166 10.81 16.48 6.79
C VAL A 166 9.99 15.69 5.74
N SER A 167 8.73 15.39 6.03
CA SER A 167 7.88 14.58 5.12
C SER A 167 7.65 15.19 3.74
N ILE A 168 7.73 16.52 3.60
CA ILE A 168 7.59 17.20 2.31
C ILE A 168 8.66 16.81 1.28
N SER A 169 9.85 16.41 1.74
CA SER A 169 10.95 15.99 0.87
C SER A 169 10.70 14.65 0.17
N LYS A 170 9.70 13.87 0.62
CA LYS A 170 9.33 12.60 -0.01
C LYS A 170 8.29 12.74 -1.11
N ILE A 171 7.54 13.86 -1.19
CA ILE A 171 6.44 14.00 -2.14
C ILE A 171 6.92 13.79 -3.59
N PRO A 172 7.97 14.46 -4.10
CA PRO A 172 8.40 14.27 -5.49
C PRO A 172 8.83 12.83 -5.80
N LEU A 173 9.45 12.17 -4.81
CA LEU A 173 9.87 10.78 -4.91
C LEU A 173 8.66 9.84 -5.04
N PHE A 174 7.65 10.00 -4.18
CA PHE A 174 6.45 9.17 -4.23
C PHE A 174 5.61 9.43 -5.47
N VAL A 175 5.50 10.68 -5.93
CA VAL A 175 4.83 11.02 -7.20
C VAL A 175 5.51 10.30 -8.36
N THR A 176 6.85 10.33 -8.42
CA THR A 176 7.62 9.66 -9.48
C THR A 176 7.50 8.14 -9.41
N ALA A 177 7.53 7.57 -8.21
CA ALA A 177 7.38 6.14 -7.99
C ALA A 177 5.99 5.64 -8.40
N MET A 178 4.92 6.35 -7.99
CA MET A 178 3.55 6.03 -8.36
C MET A 178 3.34 6.12 -9.89
N ASP A 179 3.81 7.19 -10.53
CA ASP A 179 3.72 7.39 -11.98
C ASP A 179 4.39 6.23 -12.74
N THR A 180 5.58 5.81 -12.30
CA THR A 180 6.33 4.69 -12.88
C THR A 180 5.64 3.35 -12.66
N GLN A 181 5.14 3.11 -11.44
CA GLN A 181 4.48 1.85 -11.09
C GLN A 181 3.17 1.68 -11.86
N PHE A 182 2.37 2.73 -11.94
CA PHE A 182 1.07 2.70 -12.62
C PHE A 182 1.18 2.61 -14.13
N THR A 183 2.16 3.29 -14.73
CA THR A 183 2.37 3.23 -16.20
C THR A 183 2.83 1.86 -16.66
N ASN A 184 3.60 1.14 -15.83
CA ASN A 184 4.12 -0.19 -16.17
C ASN A 184 3.22 -1.35 -15.73
N ALA A 185 2.08 -1.07 -15.09
CA ALA A 185 1.18 -2.10 -14.59
C ALA A 185 0.43 -2.79 -15.73
N THR A 186 0.43 -4.13 -15.75
CA THR A 186 -0.41 -4.92 -16.66
C THR A 186 -1.77 -5.13 -16.01
N LEU A 187 -2.81 -4.48 -16.54
CA LEU A 187 -4.10 -4.33 -15.86
C LEU A 187 -5.28 -4.73 -16.76
N ASN A 188 -6.36 -5.16 -16.14
CA ASN A 188 -7.67 -5.26 -16.78
C ASN A 188 -8.12 -3.89 -17.31
N SER A 189 -8.87 -3.86 -18.42
CA SER A 189 -9.29 -2.61 -19.08
C SER A 189 -10.07 -1.65 -18.18
N ASN A 190 -10.87 -2.17 -17.24
CA ASN A 190 -11.60 -1.33 -16.29
C ASN A 190 -10.67 -0.70 -15.25
N ILE A 191 -9.64 -1.44 -14.81
CA ILE A 191 -8.64 -0.93 -13.87
C ILE A 191 -7.69 0.05 -14.56
N HIS A 192 -7.39 -0.17 -15.84
CA HIS A 192 -6.61 0.78 -16.63
C HIS A 192 -7.29 2.16 -16.68
N LYS A 193 -8.61 2.23 -16.90
CA LYS A 193 -9.37 3.50 -16.85
C LYS A 193 -9.31 4.18 -15.48
N MET A 194 -9.37 3.40 -14.40
CA MET A 194 -9.22 3.93 -13.04
C MET A 194 -7.81 4.52 -12.85
N VAL A 195 -6.79 3.81 -13.31
CA VAL A 195 -5.39 4.26 -13.25
C VAL A 195 -5.15 5.50 -14.12
N ASP A 196 -5.77 5.61 -15.29
CA ASP A 196 -5.68 6.81 -16.14
C ASP A 196 -6.20 8.05 -15.42
N VAL A 197 -7.32 7.93 -14.70
CA VAL A 197 -7.85 9.02 -13.87
C VAL A 197 -6.86 9.36 -12.75
N PHE A 198 -6.31 8.37 -12.06
CA PHE A 198 -5.32 8.62 -11.00
C PHE A 198 -4.04 9.28 -11.50
N LEU A 199 -3.48 8.79 -12.61
CA LEU A 199 -2.30 9.38 -13.23
C LEU A 199 -2.56 10.83 -13.64
N LYS A 200 -3.72 11.10 -14.26
CA LYS A 200 -4.13 12.46 -14.60
C LYS A 200 -4.18 13.36 -13.36
N GLU A 201 -4.85 12.93 -12.30
CA GLU A 201 -4.98 13.73 -11.07
C GLU A 201 -3.63 13.95 -10.36
N ILE A 202 -2.77 12.93 -10.30
CA ILE A 202 -1.40 13.06 -9.76
C ILE A 202 -0.61 14.08 -10.59
N GLN A 203 -0.66 13.98 -11.92
CA GLN A 203 0.05 14.88 -12.82
C GLN A 203 -0.49 16.31 -12.78
N GLU A 204 -1.80 16.50 -12.61
CA GLU A 204 -2.41 17.83 -12.46
C GLU A 204 -2.05 18.46 -11.11
N ARG A 205 -2.20 17.71 -10.02
CA ARG A 205 -1.96 18.21 -8.65
C ARG A 205 -0.48 18.46 -8.36
N PHE A 206 0.43 17.62 -8.89
CA PHE A 206 1.86 17.68 -8.61
C PHE A 206 2.73 18.13 -9.79
N ARG A 207 2.13 18.63 -10.89
CA ARG A 207 2.83 19.04 -12.13
C ARG A 207 4.12 19.82 -11.91
N ASN A 208 4.07 20.77 -10.98
CA ASN A 208 5.15 21.74 -10.74
C ASN A 208 5.81 21.53 -9.37
N ILE A 209 5.67 20.35 -8.77
CA ILE A 209 6.14 20.09 -7.41
C ILE A 209 7.66 20.31 -7.28
N GLU A 210 8.43 19.94 -8.29
CA GLU A 210 9.89 20.15 -8.35
C GLU A 210 10.29 21.61 -8.67
N SER A 211 9.34 22.40 -9.19
CA SER A 211 9.54 23.84 -9.40
C SER A 211 9.22 24.66 -8.16
N ASN A 212 8.57 24.06 -7.15
CA ASN A 212 8.35 24.72 -5.87
C ASN A 212 9.68 24.79 -5.12
N ASP A 213 10.18 26.01 -4.94
CA ASP A 213 11.49 26.27 -4.34
C ASP A 213 11.66 25.69 -2.92
N LEU A 214 10.61 25.68 -2.11
CA LEU A 214 10.65 25.09 -0.76
C LEU A 214 10.76 23.57 -0.84
N VAL A 215 9.93 22.93 -1.66
CA VAL A 215 9.96 21.47 -1.85
C VAL A 215 11.31 21.06 -2.41
N ALA A 216 11.75 21.69 -3.50
CA ALA A 216 13.02 21.39 -4.14
C ALA A 216 14.21 21.49 -3.16
N GLN A 217 14.23 22.54 -2.33
CA GLN A 217 15.26 22.68 -1.29
C GLN A 217 15.20 21.55 -0.26
N THR A 218 14.02 21.16 0.20
CA THR A 218 13.89 20.07 1.18
C THR A 218 14.37 18.73 0.62
N VAL A 219 14.15 18.47 -0.67
CA VAL A 219 14.66 17.27 -1.35
C VAL A 219 16.18 17.29 -1.44
N ILE A 220 16.77 18.41 -1.92
CA ILE A 220 18.22 18.55 -2.02
C ILE A 220 18.90 18.42 -0.66
N LEU A 221 18.33 19.05 0.38
CA LEU A 221 18.86 19.03 1.75
C LEU A 221 18.58 17.71 2.48
N ASN A 222 17.82 16.77 1.90
CA ASN A 222 17.66 15.46 2.49
C ASN A 222 18.85 14.57 2.09
N PRO A 223 19.72 14.14 3.04
CA PRO A 223 20.90 13.32 2.73
C PRO A 223 20.55 11.93 2.18
N ARG A 224 19.29 11.49 2.30
CA ARG A 224 18.77 10.25 1.70
C ARG A 224 18.51 10.38 0.20
N PHE A 225 18.27 11.59 -0.31
CA PHE A 225 17.77 11.83 -1.67
C PHE A 225 18.71 12.73 -2.49
N LYS A 226 19.01 13.93 -1.99
CA LYS A 226 19.78 14.96 -2.70
C LYS A 226 19.22 15.21 -4.11
N LYS A 227 20.10 15.34 -5.11
CA LYS A 227 19.72 15.50 -6.52
C LYS A 227 18.95 14.30 -7.10
N TYR A 228 19.09 13.11 -6.50
CA TYR A 228 18.46 11.88 -6.98
C TYR A 228 16.98 11.76 -6.59
N GLY A 229 16.47 12.67 -5.76
CA GLY A 229 15.04 12.76 -5.44
C GLY A 229 14.22 13.48 -6.51
N PHE A 230 14.84 13.96 -7.59
CA PHE A 230 14.17 14.64 -8.69
C PHE A 230 14.02 13.71 -9.90
N LYS A 231 12.88 13.80 -10.58
CA LYS A 231 12.64 13.26 -11.91
C LYS A 231 13.34 14.12 -12.98
N ASP A 232 13.30 15.45 -12.83
CA ASP A 232 13.97 16.38 -13.74
C ASP A 232 15.34 16.83 -13.17
N GLN A 233 16.42 16.35 -13.79
CA GLN A 233 17.78 16.69 -13.38
C GLN A 233 18.13 18.17 -13.61
N LEU A 234 17.47 18.86 -14.55
CA LEU A 234 17.64 20.30 -14.73
C LEU A 234 17.08 21.06 -13.54
N LYS A 235 15.92 20.64 -13.01
CA LYS A 235 15.31 21.21 -11.79
C LYS A 235 16.18 20.97 -10.56
N ALA A 236 16.76 19.77 -10.43
CA ALA A 236 17.71 19.48 -9.36
C ALA A 236 18.91 20.45 -9.40
N ASN A 237 19.52 20.61 -10.57
CA ASN A 237 20.67 21.50 -10.76
C ASN A 237 20.30 22.98 -10.50
N GLN A 238 19.13 23.42 -10.98
CA GLN A 238 18.60 24.77 -10.70
C GLN A 238 18.42 24.99 -9.19
N SER A 239 17.85 24.01 -8.48
CA SER A 239 17.65 24.09 -7.03
C SER A 239 18.98 24.21 -6.26
N ILE A 240 20.00 23.44 -6.66
CA ILE A 240 21.35 23.54 -6.08
C ILE A 240 21.92 24.96 -6.27
N GLN A 241 21.77 25.54 -7.47
CA GLN A 241 22.23 26.91 -7.73
C GLN A 241 21.46 27.95 -6.90
N MET A 242 20.13 27.79 -6.75
CA MET A 242 19.32 28.65 -5.90
C MET A 242 19.73 28.56 -4.41
N ILE A 243 20.08 27.36 -3.92
CA ILE A 243 20.62 27.19 -2.56
C ILE A 243 21.92 27.97 -2.41
N LYS A 244 22.86 27.82 -3.36
CA LYS A 244 24.13 28.58 -3.35
C LYS A 244 23.87 30.08 -3.30
N GLN A 245 23.02 30.60 -4.18
CA GLN A 245 22.65 32.02 -4.23
C GLN A 245 22.04 32.52 -2.92
N LYS A 246 21.13 31.74 -2.29
CA LYS A 246 20.51 32.12 -1.01
C LYS A 246 21.50 32.15 0.15
N LEU A 247 22.41 31.19 0.21
CA LEU A 247 23.46 31.16 1.23
C LEU A 247 24.43 32.35 1.07
N LEU A 248 24.73 32.74 -0.17
CA LEU A 248 25.53 33.93 -0.47
C LEU A 248 24.80 35.23 -0.07
N ALA A 249 23.50 35.35 -0.37
CA ALA A 249 22.71 36.53 0.00
C ALA A 249 22.54 36.68 1.52
N THR A 250 22.49 35.57 2.26
CA THR A 250 22.43 35.56 3.73
C THR A 250 23.80 35.85 4.35
N SER A 251 24.88 35.65 3.60
CA SER A 251 26.26 36.02 3.95
C SER A 251 26.49 37.51 3.70
N LYS A 252 25.73 38.41 4.34
CA LYS A 252 26.21 39.80 4.50
C LYS A 252 27.54 39.75 5.27
N PRO A 253 28.52 40.62 4.97
CA PRO A 253 29.70 40.75 5.81
C PRO A 253 29.18 41.12 7.19
N ASN A 254 29.44 40.29 8.20
CA ASN A 254 29.02 40.61 9.56
C ASN A 254 29.52 42.01 9.89
N LEU A 255 28.56 42.90 10.18
CA LEU A 255 28.71 43.94 11.18
C LEU A 255 29.58 43.39 12.31
N LEU A 256 30.65 44.13 12.61
CA LEU A 256 31.43 44.13 13.85
C LEU A 256 30.77 43.33 14.98
N LEU A 257 30.91 42.00 14.95
CA LEU A 257 30.86 41.23 16.18
C LEU A 257 32.23 41.45 16.76
N SER A 258 32.30 42.40 17.69
CA SER A 258 33.31 42.42 18.73
C SER A 258 33.33 41.03 19.36
N VAL A 259 34.20 40.17 18.83
CA VAL A 259 34.71 39.03 19.56
C VAL A 259 35.22 39.64 20.88
N PRO A 260 34.72 39.24 22.05
CA PRO A 260 35.42 39.59 23.28
C PRO A 260 36.84 39.08 23.09
N HIS A 261 37.80 40.00 23.13
CA HIS A 261 39.21 39.67 23.23
C HIS A 261 39.35 38.72 24.42
N GLU A 262 39.34 37.40 24.17
CA GLU A 262 40.24 36.54 24.91
C GLU A 262 41.63 36.99 24.48
N ARG A 263 42.19 37.84 25.32
CA ARG A 263 43.61 38.12 25.31
C ARG A 263 44.29 36.76 25.36
N VAL A 264 44.89 36.35 24.25
CA VAL A 264 46.08 35.51 24.32
C VAL A 264 47.16 36.41 24.90
N GLU A 265 47.15 36.55 26.22
CA GLU A 265 48.28 37.08 26.95
C GLU A 265 49.46 36.14 26.70
N ASN A 266 50.51 36.72 26.10
CA ASN A 266 51.87 36.20 25.99
C ASN A 266 52.10 35.00 25.04
N ILE A 267 52.12 35.28 23.74
CA ILE A 267 53.15 34.68 22.89
C ILE A 267 54.33 35.67 22.89
N PRO A 268 55.54 35.28 23.33
CA PRO A 268 56.68 36.18 23.32
C PRO A 268 56.90 36.69 21.91
N PHE A 269 57.01 38.01 21.78
CA PHE A 269 57.47 38.67 20.57
C PHE A 269 58.94 38.29 20.36
N GLU A 270 59.20 37.13 19.74
CA GLU A 270 60.49 36.90 19.12
C GLU A 270 60.59 37.87 17.94
N GLN A 271 61.46 38.86 18.08
CA GLN A 271 62.02 39.62 16.96
C GLN A 271 62.76 38.63 16.06
N GLY A 272 62.02 37.93 15.21
CA GLY A 272 62.51 36.76 14.51
C GLY A 272 61.83 36.57 13.16
N ASN A 273 62.45 37.15 12.14
CA ASN A 273 62.33 36.79 10.73
C ASN A 273 61.21 37.47 9.90
N ARG A 274 61.60 38.50 9.13
CA ARG A 274 60.81 39.17 8.09
C ARG A 274 60.29 38.22 6.99
N LEU A 275 60.83 37.00 6.88
CA LEU A 275 60.37 35.99 5.91
C LEU A 275 58.92 35.53 6.15
N TRP A 276 58.46 35.50 7.40
CA TRP A 276 57.12 35.00 7.73
C TRP A 276 56.03 36.06 7.58
N ILE A 277 56.37 37.35 7.59
CA ILE A 277 55.39 38.45 7.45
C ILE A 277 54.63 38.33 6.12
N ALA A 278 55.35 38.07 5.02
CA ALA A 278 54.73 37.90 3.71
C ALA A 278 53.91 36.60 3.60
N PHE A 279 54.28 35.56 4.34
CA PHE A 279 53.51 34.31 4.40
C PHE A 279 52.24 34.49 5.24
N ASP A 280 52.34 35.11 6.41
CA ASP A 280 51.22 35.40 7.29
C ASP A 280 50.23 36.41 6.68
N GLU A 281 50.71 37.38 5.88
CA GLU A 281 49.87 38.24 5.04
C GLU A 281 49.18 37.46 3.92
N LYS A 282 49.86 36.49 3.30
CA LYS A 282 49.30 35.62 2.25
C LYS A 282 48.29 34.61 2.80
N VAL A 283 48.48 34.12 4.03
CA VAL A 283 47.53 33.26 4.74
C VAL A 283 46.35 34.07 5.30
N ARG A 284 46.55 35.36 5.56
CA ARG A 284 45.49 36.33 5.91
C ARG A 284 44.66 36.83 4.72
N GLU A 285 44.94 36.39 3.48
CA GLU A 285 44.10 36.77 2.35
C GLU A 285 42.63 36.41 2.63
N PRO A 286 41.67 37.31 2.31
CA PRO A 286 40.28 37.13 2.69
C PRO A 286 39.77 35.84 2.06
N HIS A 287 39.34 34.89 2.89
CA HIS A 287 38.60 33.72 2.41
C HIS A 287 37.45 34.21 1.55
N ASN A 288 37.53 33.97 0.24
CA ASN A 288 36.49 34.36 -0.70
C ASN A 288 35.18 33.70 -0.23
N PRO A 289 34.21 34.47 0.32
CA PRO A 289 33.02 33.90 0.94
C PRO A 289 32.22 33.09 -0.08
N THR A 290 32.32 33.46 -1.35
CA THR A 290 31.71 32.79 -2.49
C THR A 290 32.29 31.41 -2.74
N ALA A 291 33.62 31.30 -2.71
CA ALA A 291 34.29 30.01 -2.87
C ALA A 291 33.96 29.08 -1.70
N ALA A 292 33.94 29.59 -0.47
CA ALA A 292 33.62 28.80 0.73
C ALA A 292 32.19 28.24 0.71
N VAL A 293 31.17 29.06 0.37
CA VAL A 293 29.78 28.56 0.23
C VAL A 293 29.67 27.51 -0.87
N THR A 294 30.28 27.78 -2.02
CA THR A 294 30.19 26.88 -3.18
C THR A 294 30.81 25.52 -2.86
N LEU A 295 32.00 25.52 -2.24
CA LEU A 295 32.69 24.31 -1.80
C LEU A 295 31.88 23.53 -0.76
N GLU A 296 31.25 24.21 0.20
CA GLU A 296 30.41 23.57 1.23
C GLU A 296 29.23 22.81 0.59
N VAL A 297 28.51 23.46 -0.33
CA VAL A 297 27.39 22.84 -1.05
C VAL A 297 27.85 21.69 -1.93
N ASP A 298 28.91 21.87 -2.72
CA ASP A 298 29.39 20.83 -3.62
C ASP A 298 29.92 19.61 -2.86
N LYS A 299 30.60 19.82 -1.72
CA LYS A 299 31.04 18.74 -0.84
C LYS A 299 29.84 17.94 -0.31
N TYR A 300 28.81 18.61 0.20
CA TYR A 300 27.58 17.94 0.66
C TYR A 300 26.91 17.12 -0.46
N ILE A 301 26.76 17.71 -1.65
CA ILE A 301 26.14 17.03 -2.81
C ILE A 301 26.96 15.81 -3.24
N SER A 302 28.28 15.86 -3.10
CA SER A 302 29.18 14.75 -3.44
C SER A 302 29.24 13.63 -2.39
N GLU A 303 28.80 13.88 -1.15
CA GLU A 303 28.77 12.83 -0.13
C GLU A 303 27.83 11.67 -0.54
N PRO A 304 28.13 10.43 -0.13
CA PRO A 304 27.21 9.31 -0.34
C PRO A 304 25.85 9.57 0.32
N LEU A 305 24.83 8.91 -0.21
CA LEU A 305 23.50 8.89 0.40
C LEU A 305 23.55 8.04 1.68
N ILE A 306 22.77 8.44 2.68
CA ILE A 306 22.53 7.58 3.85
C ILE A 306 21.38 6.61 3.58
N GLY A 307 21.26 5.59 4.43
CA GLY A 307 20.17 4.62 4.40
C GLY A 307 18.80 5.26 4.49
N ARG A 308 17.80 4.66 3.83
CA ARG A 308 16.44 5.24 3.72
C ARG A 308 15.73 5.40 5.06
N GLU A 309 16.04 4.51 6.01
CA GLU A 309 15.45 4.49 7.35
C GLU A 309 16.34 5.22 8.39
N GLU A 310 17.49 5.76 8.00
CA GLU A 310 18.33 6.57 8.89
C GLU A 310 17.72 7.96 9.11
N ASP A 311 17.95 8.53 10.30
CA ASP A 311 17.44 9.86 10.65
C ASP A 311 18.28 10.99 9.99
N PRO A 312 17.70 11.75 9.03
CA PRO A 312 18.41 12.86 8.40
C PRO A 312 18.74 14.01 9.37
N LEU A 313 17.95 14.22 10.44
CA LEU A 313 18.21 15.28 11.41
C LEU A 313 19.43 14.96 12.28
N LEU A 314 19.52 13.71 12.76
CA LEU A 314 20.72 13.24 13.46
C LEU A 314 21.97 13.39 12.59
N TRP A 315 21.86 13.03 11.31
CA TRP A 315 22.96 13.17 10.34
C TRP A 315 23.43 14.63 10.21
N TRP A 316 22.48 15.56 10.07
CA TRP A 316 22.77 16.99 9.99
C TRP A 316 23.35 17.53 11.30
N PHE A 317 22.85 17.09 12.46
CA PHE A 317 23.35 17.51 13.76
C PHE A 317 24.82 17.10 13.98
N GLN A 318 25.19 15.87 13.60
CA GLN A 318 26.56 15.37 13.67
C GLN A 318 27.52 16.14 12.75
N ARG A 319 27.01 16.71 11.65
CA ARG A 319 27.80 17.43 10.63
C ARG A 319 27.64 18.94 10.67
N LYS A 320 27.01 19.50 11.69
CA LYS A 320 26.78 20.96 11.82
C LYS A 320 28.06 21.81 11.71
N ASN A 321 29.20 21.27 12.16
CA ASN A 321 30.50 21.95 12.06
C ASN A 321 31.16 21.77 10.69
N VAL A 322 30.78 20.72 9.94
CA VAL A 322 31.28 20.46 8.59
C VAL A 322 30.51 21.29 7.55
N TYR A 323 29.22 21.49 7.79
CA TYR A 323 28.28 22.19 6.90
C TYR A 323 27.52 23.30 7.65
N PRO A 324 28.21 24.31 8.23
CA PRO A 324 27.58 25.29 9.10
C PRO A 324 26.51 26.14 8.40
N LYS A 325 26.71 26.53 7.13
CA LYS A 325 25.77 27.39 6.41
C LYS A 325 24.57 26.59 5.91
N LEU A 326 24.81 25.38 5.41
CA LEU A 326 23.72 24.47 5.05
C LEU A 326 22.89 24.07 6.27
N TYR A 327 23.52 23.83 7.42
CA TYR A 327 22.82 23.48 8.66
C TYR A 327 21.82 24.57 9.09
N GLU A 328 22.19 25.86 8.95
CA GLU A 328 21.25 26.97 9.17
C GLU A 328 20.04 26.93 8.22
N LEU A 329 20.25 26.55 6.95
CA LEU A 329 19.15 26.40 6.00
C LEU A 329 18.29 25.17 6.32
N VAL A 330 18.91 24.05 6.72
CA VAL A 330 18.22 22.81 7.12
C VAL A 330 17.26 23.07 8.27
N LYS A 331 17.65 23.86 9.28
CA LYS A 331 16.75 24.26 10.38
C LYS A 331 15.49 24.97 9.90
N LYS A 332 15.58 25.76 8.82
CA LYS A 332 14.45 26.51 8.22
C LYS A 332 13.59 25.69 7.27
N ARG A 333 14.00 24.47 6.90
CA ARG A 333 13.33 23.63 5.89
C ARG A 333 12.82 22.32 6.47
N SER A 334 13.55 21.77 7.42
CA SER A 334 13.26 20.45 7.98
C SER A 334 12.06 20.43 8.93
N CYS A 335 11.61 21.60 9.39
CA CYS A 335 10.38 21.75 10.17
C CYS A 335 9.10 21.79 9.30
N ILE A 336 9.22 21.68 7.98
CA ILE A 336 8.06 21.66 7.07
C ILE A 336 7.52 20.23 7.01
N VAL A 337 6.33 20.04 7.57
CA VAL A 337 5.62 18.76 7.59
C VAL A 337 4.42 18.79 6.64
N VAL A 338 4.12 17.63 6.06
CA VAL A 338 2.91 17.37 5.28
C VAL A 338 1.89 16.77 6.22
N TYR A 339 0.70 17.36 6.26
CA TYR A 339 -0.44 16.82 6.99
C TYR A 339 -1.33 16.06 6.02
N VAL A 340 -1.61 14.79 6.30
CA VAL A 340 -2.60 14.00 5.56
C VAL A 340 -3.87 13.97 6.42
N LEU A 341 -5.00 14.38 5.82
CA LEU A 341 -6.32 14.40 6.47
C LEU A 341 -6.89 12.99 6.66
#